data_AF-A0A812R5D1-F1
#
_entry.id   AF-A0A812R5D1-F1
#
_cell.length_a   1.000
_cell.length_b   1.000
_cell.length_c   1.000
_cell.angle_alpha   90.00
_cell.angle_beta   90.00
_cell.angle_gamma   90.00
#
_symmetry.space_group_name_H-M   'P 1'
#
loop_
_entity.id
_entity.type
_entity.pdbx_description
1 polymer ?
#
loop_
_entity_poly.entity_id
_entity_poly.type
_entity_poly.pdbx_seq_one_letter_code
_entity_poly.pdbx_strand_id
1 'polypeptide(L)'
;MDTRRDSLRLLTGWTLQGYSAGASVQASREARRRGDLESHEGVVEKLTGTPPALQVKVEEEIRSLEEQRRQVLQELEATSTKLAQARDSRMALLQQHAEVTAKHRQKTSQLESELQDLRPAGFYKVLSPRAANMTEGELVGALKRTTERWAQLQRRFATAGKERTQTTIAELKKREEAVALQAGEVLQHHAQLQLNCFQAASREVGEAVGSLLDVARARADLMARGLSPELEDVYSIAAAPRRQDMRKLRSALAVVESAWQEAATLWDSTNSATGPVAKAKADQAAGVLPQLEAARGRLAQCLGELERADPDLYDLAMLAADEDVGEFIAASSASSGLPHGWEAITAEDGAVYYHNLVSGTTQWEPPTQDAAVCAGWRLFQAEDGGWFYHNPYDGHGIWWPELPTYPAAPDSLDSLRKDVSED
;
A
#
# COMPACT_ATOMS: atom_id res chain seq x y z
N MET A 1 2.57 -43.90 7.90
CA MET A 1 2.46 -43.81 6.43
C MET A 1 1.19 -43.07 5.98
N ASP A 2 0.18 -42.88 6.84
CA ASP A 2 -1.08 -42.23 6.43
C ASP A 2 -1.10 -40.70 6.54
N THR A 3 -0.27 -40.07 7.37
CA THR A 3 -0.26 -38.59 7.50
C THR A 3 0.34 -37.84 6.31
N ARG A 4 1.01 -38.52 5.38
CA ARG A 4 1.57 -37.91 4.15
C ARG A 4 0.63 -37.93 2.94
N ARG A 5 -0.43 -38.76 2.97
CA ARG A 5 -1.44 -38.79 1.89
C ARG A 5 -2.46 -37.66 2.01
N ASP A 6 -2.76 -37.22 3.22
CA ASP A 6 -3.74 -36.15 3.45
C ASP A 6 -3.18 -34.76 3.09
N SER A 7 -1.88 -34.54 3.26
CA SER A 7 -1.21 -33.28 2.86
C SER A 7 -1.18 -33.09 1.33
N LEU A 8 -1.18 -34.18 0.55
CA LEU A 8 -1.19 -34.12 -0.92
C LEU A 8 -2.59 -33.92 -1.50
N ARG A 9 -3.66 -34.23 -0.76
CA ARG A 9 -5.05 -33.96 -1.19
C ARG A 9 -5.48 -32.51 -0.92
N LEU A 10 -4.93 -31.88 0.11
CA LEU A 10 -5.20 -30.46 0.39
C LEU A 10 -4.50 -29.52 -0.60
N LEU A 11 -3.31 -29.91 -1.11
CA LEU A 11 -2.55 -29.13 -2.09
C LEU A 11 -3.08 -29.23 -3.54
N THR A 12 -3.76 -30.32 -3.91
CA THR A 12 -4.41 -30.44 -5.23
C THR A 12 -5.79 -29.79 -5.28
N GLY A 13 -6.47 -29.59 -4.15
CA GLY A 13 -7.71 -28.80 -4.08
C GLY A 13 -7.50 -27.31 -4.34
N TRP A 14 -6.37 -26.76 -3.88
CA TRP A 14 -6.06 -25.33 -4.02
C TRP A 14 -5.65 -24.93 -5.45
N THR A 15 -5.11 -25.85 -6.25
CA THR A 15 -4.77 -25.55 -7.64
C THR A 15 -5.99 -25.60 -8.56
N LEU A 16 -6.96 -26.49 -8.34
CA LEU A 16 -8.17 -26.52 -9.18
C LEU A 16 -9.14 -25.36 -8.92
N GLN A 17 -9.17 -24.80 -7.70
CA GLN A 17 -10.07 -23.69 -7.36
C GLN A 17 -9.56 -22.32 -7.86
N GLY A 18 -8.25 -22.15 -8.02
CA GLY A 18 -7.66 -20.97 -8.67
C GLY A 18 -7.84 -20.95 -10.20
N TYR A 19 -7.84 -22.12 -10.85
CA TYR A 19 -8.05 -22.22 -12.30
C TYR A 19 -9.52 -22.00 -12.72
N SER A 20 -10.51 -22.33 -11.89
CA SER A 20 -11.93 -22.06 -12.21
C SER A 20 -12.31 -20.58 -11.99
N ALA A 21 -11.73 -19.92 -10.97
CA ALA A 21 -11.94 -18.50 -10.71
C ALA A 21 -11.31 -17.62 -11.81
N GLY A 22 -10.11 -17.97 -12.30
CA GLY A 22 -9.47 -17.27 -13.42
C GLY A 22 -10.26 -17.36 -14.73
N ALA A 23 -10.78 -18.55 -15.06
CA ALA A 23 -11.63 -18.75 -16.24
C ALA A 23 -12.98 -18.01 -16.13
N SER A 24 -13.59 -17.94 -14.93
CA SER A 24 -14.85 -17.21 -14.71
C SER A 24 -14.68 -15.68 -14.82
N VAL A 25 -13.57 -15.13 -14.30
CA VAL A 25 -13.26 -13.69 -14.42
C VAL A 25 -12.90 -13.30 -15.86
N GLN A 26 -12.23 -14.19 -16.59
CA GLN A 26 -11.85 -13.94 -17.98
C GLN A 26 -13.06 -14.06 -18.92
N ALA A 27 -13.96 -15.02 -18.70
CA ALA A 27 -15.24 -15.13 -19.42
C ALA A 27 -16.17 -13.94 -19.14
N SER A 28 -16.20 -13.44 -17.91
CA SER A 28 -17.00 -12.25 -17.54
C SER A 28 -16.44 -10.97 -18.17
N ARG A 29 -15.11 -10.84 -18.31
CA ARG A 29 -14.46 -9.74 -19.04
C ARG A 29 -14.68 -9.80 -20.55
N GLU A 30 -14.71 -11.01 -21.14
CA GLU A 30 -15.03 -11.19 -22.56
C GLU A 30 -16.51 -10.96 -22.87
N ALA A 31 -17.43 -11.31 -21.95
CA ALA A 31 -18.85 -11.00 -22.08
C ALA A 31 -19.12 -9.48 -22.00
N ARG A 32 -18.46 -8.76 -21.08
CA ARG A 32 -18.53 -7.28 -21.03
C ARG A 32 -17.98 -6.63 -22.29
N ARG A 33 -16.83 -7.09 -22.80
CA ARG A 33 -16.27 -6.59 -24.07
C ARG A 33 -17.19 -6.82 -25.27
N ARG A 34 -17.97 -7.91 -25.27
CA ARG A 34 -18.91 -8.22 -26.36
C ARG A 34 -20.16 -7.31 -26.30
N GLY A 35 -20.69 -7.06 -25.11
CA GLY A 35 -21.79 -6.10 -24.89
C GLY A 35 -21.39 -4.64 -25.17
N ASP A 36 -20.16 -4.25 -24.85
CA ASP A 36 -19.64 -2.90 -25.16
C ASP A 36 -19.45 -2.70 -26.67
N LEU A 37 -19.04 -3.74 -27.41
CA LEU A 37 -18.90 -3.69 -28.88
C LEU A 37 -20.26 -3.59 -29.59
N GLU A 38 -21.27 -4.33 -29.13
CA GLU A 38 -22.64 -4.27 -29.68
C GLU A 38 -23.31 -2.92 -29.38
N SER A 39 -22.99 -2.30 -28.23
CA SER A 39 -23.46 -0.95 -27.88
C SER A 39 -22.79 0.15 -28.71
N HIS A 40 -21.54 -0.05 -29.13
CA HIS A 40 -20.83 0.89 -30.01
C HIS A 40 -21.31 0.83 -31.47
N GLU A 41 -21.77 -0.32 -31.99
CA GLU A 41 -22.33 -0.43 -33.35
C GLU A 41 -23.60 0.41 -33.53
N GLY A 42 -24.48 0.47 -32.51
CA GLY A 42 -25.68 1.33 -32.53
C GLY A 42 -25.40 2.84 -32.41
N VAL A 43 -24.22 3.23 -31.93
CA VAL A 43 -23.80 4.65 -31.84
C VAL A 43 -23.18 5.14 -33.15
N VAL A 44 -22.53 4.25 -33.90
CA VAL A 44 -21.95 4.59 -35.23
C VAL A 44 -23.05 4.93 -36.24
N GLU A 45 -24.23 4.30 -36.15
CA GLU A 45 -25.36 4.57 -37.05
C GLU A 45 -26.01 5.96 -36.83
N LYS A 46 -25.85 6.55 -35.64
CA LYS A 46 -26.39 7.88 -35.29
C LYS A 46 -25.47 9.06 -35.63
N LEU A 47 -24.23 8.83 -36.10
CA LEU A 47 -23.25 9.90 -36.36
C LEU A 47 -23.27 10.46 -37.80
N THR A 48 -24.13 9.95 -38.68
CA THR A 48 -24.23 10.36 -40.10
C THR A 48 -24.77 11.79 -40.32
N GLY A 49 -25.13 12.52 -39.26
CA GLY A 49 -25.60 13.91 -39.30
C GLY A 49 -24.72 14.94 -38.56
N THR A 50 -23.50 14.59 -38.18
CA THR A 50 -22.63 15.50 -37.40
C THR A 50 -21.93 16.57 -38.28
N PRO A 51 -21.80 17.84 -37.81
CA PRO A 51 -21.06 18.88 -38.50
C PRO A 51 -19.59 18.47 -38.73
N PRO A 52 -18.98 18.81 -39.89
CA PRO A 52 -17.63 18.36 -40.24
C PRO A 52 -16.55 18.82 -39.25
N ALA A 53 -16.77 19.93 -38.53
CA ALA A 53 -15.85 20.41 -37.50
C ALA A 53 -15.80 19.51 -36.24
N LEU A 54 -16.91 18.84 -35.90
CA LEU A 54 -16.94 17.90 -34.78
C LEU A 54 -16.36 16.54 -35.15
N GLN A 55 -16.46 16.13 -36.42
CA GLN A 55 -15.86 14.89 -36.93
C GLN A 55 -14.33 14.92 -36.81
N VAL A 56 -13.69 16.03 -37.16
CA VAL A 56 -12.24 16.20 -37.01
C VAL A 56 -11.80 16.06 -35.54
N LYS A 57 -12.56 16.63 -34.60
CA LYS A 57 -12.25 16.54 -33.17
C LYS A 57 -12.39 15.11 -32.64
N VAL A 58 -13.44 14.39 -33.07
CA VAL A 58 -13.64 12.98 -32.71
C VAL A 58 -12.54 12.11 -33.31
N GLU A 59 -12.11 12.36 -34.55
CA GLU A 59 -11.00 11.66 -35.18
C GLU A 59 -9.65 11.90 -34.46
N GLU A 60 -9.41 13.12 -33.97
CA GLU A 60 -8.24 13.45 -33.16
C GLU A 60 -8.26 12.73 -31.80
N GLU A 61 -9.43 12.68 -31.12
CA GLU A 61 -9.61 11.96 -29.87
C GLU A 61 -9.42 10.44 -30.05
N ILE A 62 -9.98 9.86 -31.13
CA ILE A 62 -9.77 8.44 -31.49
C ILE A 62 -8.28 8.17 -31.69
N ARG A 63 -7.57 9.01 -32.44
CA ARG A 63 -6.14 8.84 -32.68
C ARG A 63 -5.32 8.93 -31.39
N SER A 64 -5.68 9.83 -30.48
CA SER A 64 -5.07 9.95 -29.16
C SER A 64 -5.30 8.69 -28.31
N LEU A 65 -6.53 8.17 -28.28
CA LEU A 65 -6.87 6.96 -27.54
C LEU A 65 -6.19 5.72 -28.12
N GLU A 66 -6.06 5.63 -29.44
CA GLU A 66 -5.31 4.56 -30.10
C GLU A 66 -3.83 4.58 -29.73
N GLU A 67 -3.23 5.77 -29.64
CA GLU A 67 -1.83 5.91 -29.23
C GLU A 67 -1.63 5.55 -27.75
N GLN A 68 -2.54 6.01 -26.87
CA GLN A 68 -2.54 5.60 -25.46
C GLN A 68 -2.70 4.07 -25.32
N ARG A 69 -3.59 3.45 -26.11
CA ARG A 69 -3.76 1.99 -26.13
C ARG A 69 -2.47 1.28 -26.57
N ARG A 70 -1.78 1.77 -27.60
CA ARG A 70 -0.49 1.21 -28.03
C ARG A 70 0.56 1.32 -26.94
N GLN A 71 0.63 2.46 -26.26
CA GLN A 71 1.58 2.66 -25.16
C GLN A 71 1.33 1.68 -24.01
N VAL A 72 0.07 1.51 -23.58
CA VAL A 72 -0.29 0.56 -22.53
C VAL A 72 0.04 -0.89 -22.93
N LEU A 73 -0.17 -1.26 -24.20
CA LEU A 73 0.19 -2.59 -24.70
C LEU A 73 1.71 -2.82 -24.67
N GLN A 74 2.51 -1.82 -25.05
CA GLN A 74 3.97 -1.90 -24.96
C GLN A 74 4.45 -2.01 -23.51
N GLU A 75 3.83 -1.28 -22.58
CA GLU A 75 4.13 -1.39 -21.15
C GLU A 75 3.75 -2.78 -20.59
N LEU A 76 2.63 -3.35 -21.03
CA LEU A 76 2.21 -4.70 -20.68
C LEU A 76 3.18 -5.77 -21.21
N GLU A 77 3.63 -5.64 -22.46
CA GLU A 77 4.64 -6.54 -23.03
C GLU A 77 5.98 -6.41 -22.32
N ALA A 78 6.40 -5.18 -21.97
CA ALA A 78 7.62 -4.93 -21.22
C ALA A 78 7.56 -5.51 -19.79
N THR A 79 6.41 -5.43 -19.12
CA THR A 79 6.23 -6.03 -17.79
C THR A 79 6.15 -7.54 -17.85
N SER A 80 5.47 -8.10 -18.87
CA SER A 80 5.40 -9.54 -19.13
C SER A 80 6.78 -10.15 -19.38
N THR A 81 7.61 -9.51 -20.20
CA THR A 81 8.99 -9.95 -20.46
C THR A 81 9.88 -9.87 -19.22
N LYS A 82 9.76 -8.81 -18.40
CA LYS A 82 10.45 -8.72 -17.09
C LYS A 82 10.03 -9.85 -16.14
N LEU A 83 8.74 -10.18 -16.10
CA LEU A 83 8.23 -11.26 -15.25
C LEU A 83 8.71 -12.63 -15.73
N ALA A 84 8.77 -12.85 -17.05
CA ALA A 84 9.36 -14.06 -17.63
C ALA A 84 10.85 -14.20 -17.26
N GLN A 85 11.64 -13.13 -17.37
CA GLN A 85 13.05 -13.12 -16.95
C GLN A 85 13.21 -13.39 -15.44
N ALA A 86 12.35 -12.81 -14.61
CA ALA A 86 12.34 -13.07 -13.16
C ALA A 86 11.99 -14.54 -12.84
N ARG A 87 11.05 -15.14 -13.58
CA ARG A 87 10.72 -16.56 -13.45
C ARG A 87 11.91 -17.45 -13.83
N ASP A 88 12.57 -17.15 -14.94
CA ASP A 88 13.66 -17.97 -15.45
C ASP A 88 14.92 -17.86 -14.55
N SER A 89 15.22 -16.67 -14.03
CA SER A 89 16.28 -16.49 -13.02
C SER A 89 16.00 -17.25 -11.72
N ARG A 90 14.74 -17.27 -11.25
CA ARG A 90 14.32 -18.08 -10.10
C ARG A 90 14.49 -19.58 -10.37
N MET A 91 14.13 -20.06 -11.56
CA MET A 91 14.32 -21.46 -11.94
C MET A 91 15.81 -21.84 -12.00
N ALA A 92 16.67 -20.97 -12.49
CA ALA A 92 18.12 -21.18 -12.49
C ALA A 92 18.69 -21.29 -11.06
N LEU A 93 18.24 -20.44 -10.13
CA LEU A 93 18.63 -20.53 -8.71
C LEU A 93 18.20 -21.85 -8.07
N LEU A 94 17.00 -22.33 -8.38
CA LEU A 94 16.51 -23.62 -7.86
C LEU A 94 17.31 -24.80 -8.42
N GLN A 95 17.72 -24.77 -9.68
CA GLN A 95 18.61 -25.77 -10.28
C GLN A 95 19.98 -25.77 -9.58
N GLN A 96 20.57 -24.59 -9.36
CA GLN A 96 21.84 -24.46 -8.64
C GLN A 96 21.74 -25.02 -7.20
N HIS A 97 20.64 -24.74 -6.49
CA HIS A 97 20.41 -25.29 -5.16
C HIS A 97 20.27 -26.83 -5.18
N ALA A 98 19.57 -27.38 -6.18
CA ALA A 98 19.44 -28.82 -6.36
C ALA A 98 20.81 -29.49 -6.61
N GLU A 99 21.66 -28.88 -7.44
CA GLU A 99 23.02 -29.36 -7.67
C GLU A 99 23.89 -29.35 -6.41
N VAL A 100 23.84 -28.26 -5.64
CA VAL A 100 24.58 -28.15 -4.37
C VAL A 100 24.11 -29.23 -3.38
N THR A 101 22.80 -29.44 -3.30
CA THR A 101 22.21 -30.49 -2.46
C THR A 101 22.64 -31.89 -2.91
N ALA A 102 22.68 -32.14 -4.23
CA ALA A 102 23.15 -33.41 -4.78
C ALA A 102 24.64 -33.66 -4.48
N LYS A 103 25.49 -32.63 -4.64
CA LYS A 103 26.92 -32.68 -4.26
C LYS A 103 27.11 -32.94 -2.77
N HIS A 104 26.29 -32.33 -1.91
CA HIS A 104 26.33 -32.58 -0.47
C HIS A 104 25.94 -34.03 -0.16
N ARG A 105 24.84 -34.55 -0.74
CA ARG A 105 24.42 -35.95 -0.59
C ARG A 105 25.49 -36.93 -1.04
N GLN A 106 26.15 -36.66 -2.18
CA GLN A 106 27.25 -37.50 -2.67
C GLN A 106 28.41 -37.52 -1.69
N LYS A 107 28.83 -36.36 -1.16
CA LYS A 107 29.89 -36.27 -0.15
C LYS A 107 29.52 -36.97 1.14
N THR A 108 28.27 -36.85 1.60
CA THR A 108 27.81 -37.56 2.81
C THR A 108 27.82 -39.07 2.61
N SER A 109 27.38 -39.57 1.44
CA SER A 109 27.43 -41.01 1.15
C SER A 109 28.87 -41.52 0.97
N GLN A 110 29.78 -40.71 0.41
CA GLN A 110 31.20 -41.04 0.36
C GLN A 110 31.79 -41.12 1.77
N LEU A 111 31.52 -40.13 2.63
CA LEU A 111 31.95 -40.17 4.03
C LEU A 111 31.35 -41.35 4.79
N GLU A 112 30.08 -41.69 4.53
CA GLU A 112 29.44 -42.85 5.12
C GLU A 112 30.12 -44.15 4.67
N SER A 113 30.45 -44.28 3.38
CA SER A 113 31.24 -45.41 2.85
C SER A 113 32.63 -45.48 3.47
N GLU A 114 33.35 -44.36 3.53
CA GLU A 114 34.68 -44.29 4.17
C GLU A 114 34.60 -44.66 5.66
N LEU A 115 33.58 -44.18 6.38
CA LEU A 115 33.33 -44.54 7.77
C LEU A 115 32.92 -46.01 7.92
N GLN A 116 32.27 -46.59 6.92
CA GLN A 116 31.88 -48.00 6.92
C GLN A 116 33.05 -48.93 6.57
N ASP A 117 33.99 -48.47 5.74
CA ASP A 117 35.28 -49.13 5.50
C ASP A 117 36.21 -49.03 6.71
N LEU A 118 36.17 -47.90 7.42
CA LEU A 118 36.88 -47.69 8.68
C LEU A 118 36.19 -48.35 9.88
N ARG A 119 34.89 -48.69 9.77
CA ARG A 119 34.21 -49.58 10.73
C ARG A 119 34.89 -50.93 10.58
N PRO A 120 35.66 -51.39 11.57
CA PRO A 120 36.31 -52.66 11.43
C PRO A 120 35.22 -53.72 11.60
N ALA A 121 34.73 -54.28 10.49
CA ALA A 121 33.97 -55.54 10.50
C ALA A 121 34.77 -56.66 11.20
N GLY A 122 36.07 -56.44 11.44
CA GLY A 122 36.96 -57.29 12.19
C GLY A 122 37.53 -56.70 13.48
N PHE A 123 36.94 -55.73 14.19
CA PHE A 123 37.48 -55.38 15.52
C PHE A 123 37.36 -56.58 16.49
N TYR A 124 36.41 -57.49 16.23
CA TYR A 124 36.33 -58.81 16.88
C TYR A 124 37.07 -59.94 16.13
N LYS A 125 37.79 -59.64 15.03
CA LYS A 125 38.62 -60.59 14.25
C LYS A 125 40.10 -60.17 14.13
N VAL A 126 40.58 -59.14 14.83
CA VAL A 126 41.99 -58.65 14.74
C VAL A 126 43.01 -59.64 15.31
N LEU A 127 42.59 -60.72 15.98
CA LEU A 127 43.44 -61.90 16.07
C LEU A 127 43.30 -62.73 14.78
N SER A 128 43.80 -62.19 13.67
CA SER A 128 44.02 -63.00 12.47
C SER A 128 44.97 -64.16 12.80
N PRO A 129 44.93 -65.32 12.12
CA PRO A 129 45.87 -66.41 12.34
C PRO A 129 47.35 -66.00 12.14
N ARG A 130 47.59 -64.85 11.49
CA ARG A 130 48.91 -64.25 11.34
C ARG A 130 49.42 -63.59 12.63
N ALA A 131 48.54 -63.11 13.51
CA ALA A 131 48.91 -62.56 14.82
C ALA A 131 49.44 -63.63 15.78
N ALA A 132 49.06 -64.90 15.58
CA ALA A 132 49.61 -66.03 16.34
C ALA A 132 51.10 -66.31 16.03
N ASN A 133 51.61 -65.80 14.89
CA ASN A 133 53.00 -65.95 14.46
C ASN A 133 53.78 -64.62 14.51
N MET A 134 53.16 -63.52 14.93
CA MET A 134 53.83 -62.23 15.10
C MET A 134 54.53 -62.19 16.45
N THR A 135 55.76 -61.72 16.47
CA THR A 135 56.44 -61.48 17.74
C THR A 135 55.75 -60.33 18.48
N GLU A 136 55.79 -60.38 19.81
CA GLU A 136 55.18 -59.35 20.67
C GLU A 136 55.66 -57.93 20.28
N GLY A 137 56.92 -57.80 19.85
CA GLY A 137 57.49 -56.56 19.33
C GLY A 137 56.87 -56.05 18.01
N GLU A 138 56.42 -56.93 17.13
CA GLU A 138 55.75 -56.53 15.88
C GLU A 138 54.30 -56.07 16.12
N LEU A 139 53.61 -56.67 17.09
CA LEU A 139 52.29 -56.24 17.54
C LEU A 139 52.35 -54.87 18.21
N VAL A 140 53.30 -54.68 19.13
CA VAL A 140 53.57 -53.38 19.77
C VAL A 140 53.97 -52.34 18.72
N GLY A 141 54.83 -52.71 17.77
CA GLY A 141 55.22 -51.83 16.67
C GLY A 141 54.06 -51.45 15.73
N ALA A 142 53.14 -52.39 15.45
CA ALA A 142 51.94 -52.11 14.67
C ALA A 142 50.96 -51.20 15.42
N LEU A 143 50.74 -51.43 16.71
CA LEU A 143 49.92 -50.58 17.58
C LEU A 143 50.50 -49.17 17.73
N LYS A 144 51.83 -49.05 17.81
CA LYS A 144 52.50 -47.74 17.83
C LYS A 144 52.29 -46.97 16.51
N ARG A 145 52.39 -47.64 15.37
CA ARG A 145 52.14 -47.01 14.05
C ARG A 145 50.68 -46.60 13.87
N THR A 146 49.72 -47.37 14.38
CA THR A 146 48.29 -47.01 14.29
C THR A 146 47.95 -45.83 15.19
N THR A 147 48.50 -45.77 16.40
CA THR A 147 48.33 -44.63 17.31
C THR A 147 48.99 -43.36 16.77
N GLU A 148 50.19 -43.45 16.17
CA GLU A 148 50.85 -42.33 15.48
C GLU A 148 50.03 -41.81 14.29
N ARG A 149 49.46 -42.72 13.47
CA ARG A 149 48.55 -42.35 12.37
C ARG A 149 47.29 -41.66 12.87
N TRP A 150 46.70 -42.15 13.97
CA TRP A 150 45.53 -41.53 14.60
C TRP A 150 45.84 -40.12 15.13
N ALA A 151 46.98 -39.94 15.78
CA ALA A 151 47.43 -38.63 16.25
C ALA A 151 47.69 -37.66 15.07
N GLN A 152 48.21 -38.16 13.95
CA GLN A 152 48.43 -37.35 12.75
C GLN A 152 47.11 -36.95 12.08
N LEU A 153 46.12 -37.85 12.04
CA LEU A 153 44.75 -37.56 11.58
C LEU A 153 44.05 -36.52 12.47
N GLN A 154 44.11 -36.68 13.80
CA GLN A 154 43.55 -35.69 14.74
C GLN A 154 44.16 -34.29 14.55
N ARG A 155 45.49 -34.20 14.37
CA ARG A 155 46.15 -32.91 14.09
C ARG A 155 45.67 -32.29 12.78
N ARG A 156 45.55 -33.09 11.71
CA ARG A 156 45.03 -32.64 10.41
C ARG A 156 43.58 -32.14 10.50
N PHE A 157 42.73 -32.83 11.24
CA PHE A 157 41.35 -32.38 11.46
C PHE A 157 41.29 -31.10 12.30
N ALA A 158 42.14 -30.96 13.31
CA ALA A 158 42.21 -29.75 14.13
C ALA A 158 42.72 -28.53 13.34
N THR A 159 43.74 -28.69 12.49
CA THR A 159 44.24 -27.59 11.64
C THR A 159 43.26 -27.24 10.53
N ALA A 160 42.71 -28.24 9.84
CA ALA A 160 41.70 -28.00 8.80
C ALA A 160 40.39 -27.39 9.37
N GLY A 161 40.02 -27.76 10.60
CA GLY A 161 38.91 -27.15 11.33
C GLY A 161 39.19 -25.67 11.63
N LYS A 162 40.38 -25.35 12.17
CA LYS A 162 40.80 -23.97 12.46
C LYS A 162 40.85 -23.11 11.19
N GLU A 163 41.46 -23.60 10.12
CA GLU A 163 41.52 -22.90 8.83
C GLU A 163 40.11 -22.64 8.28
N ARG A 164 39.23 -23.65 8.28
CA ARG A 164 37.83 -23.47 7.85
C ARG A 164 37.09 -22.44 8.70
N THR A 165 37.26 -22.47 10.02
CA THR A 165 36.63 -21.47 10.91
C THR A 165 37.20 -20.07 10.69
N GLN A 166 38.49 -19.93 10.42
CA GLN A 166 39.10 -18.64 10.12
C GLN A 166 38.60 -18.09 8.78
N THR A 167 38.48 -18.94 7.75
CA THR A 167 37.92 -18.53 6.46
C THR A 167 36.45 -18.13 6.58
N THR A 168 35.64 -18.87 7.34
CA THR A 168 34.23 -18.48 7.53
C THR A 168 34.10 -17.19 8.33
N ILE A 169 34.93 -16.97 9.36
CA ILE A 169 34.95 -15.71 10.11
C ILE A 169 35.35 -14.54 9.20
N ALA A 170 36.35 -14.72 8.33
CA ALA A 170 36.76 -13.70 7.37
C ALA A 170 35.65 -13.39 6.35
N GLU A 171 34.97 -14.41 5.82
CA GLU A 171 33.82 -14.23 4.93
C GLU A 171 32.65 -13.52 5.62
N LEU A 172 32.37 -13.86 6.88
CA LEU A 172 31.31 -13.22 7.67
C LEU A 172 31.63 -11.75 7.93
N LYS A 173 32.89 -11.40 8.27
CA LYS A 173 33.30 -10.00 8.40
C LYS A 173 33.15 -9.22 7.09
N LYS A 174 33.56 -9.82 5.97
CA LYS A 174 33.37 -9.20 4.64
C LYS A 174 31.89 -8.98 4.32
N ARG A 175 31.02 -9.91 4.70
CA ARG A 175 29.56 -9.76 4.55
C ARG A 175 29.01 -8.68 5.50
N GLU A 176 29.50 -8.61 6.72
CA GLU A 176 29.12 -7.59 7.70
C GLU A 176 29.47 -6.18 7.19
N GLU A 177 30.67 -6.00 6.62
CA GLU A 177 31.08 -4.75 5.97
C GLU A 177 30.20 -4.41 4.76
N ALA A 178 29.89 -5.39 3.91
CA ALA A 178 29.01 -5.18 2.76
C ALA A 178 27.58 -4.78 3.17
N VAL A 179 27.03 -5.42 4.22
CA VAL A 179 25.72 -5.08 4.77
C VAL A 179 25.73 -3.68 5.39
N ALA A 180 26.81 -3.30 6.08
CA ALA A 180 26.94 -1.95 6.63
C ALA A 180 26.96 -0.87 5.53
N LEU A 181 27.64 -1.15 4.40
CA LEU A 181 27.70 -0.23 3.27
C LEU A 181 26.34 -0.09 2.58
N GLN A 182 25.64 -1.20 2.33
CA GLN A 182 24.28 -1.19 1.79
C GLN A 182 23.29 -0.51 2.74
N ALA A 183 23.40 -0.75 4.04
CA ALA A 183 22.57 -0.07 5.03
C ALA A 183 22.82 1.45 5.03
N GLY A 184 24.07 1.88 4.86
CA GLY A 184 24.42 3.30 4.73
C GLY A 184 23.76 3.95 3.52
N GLU A 185 23.79 3.31 2.34
CA GLU A 185 23.15 3.80 1.12
C GLU A 185 21.62 3.90 1.26
N VAL A 186 20.98 2.86 1.82
CA VAL A 186 19.53 2.83 2.03
C VAL A 186 19.11 3.89 3.06
N LEU A 187 19.85 4.04 4.16
CA LEU A 187 19.59 5.05 5.18
C LEU A 187 19.73 6.46 4.60
N GLN A 188 20.73 6.69 3.75
CA GLN A 188 20.90 7.97 3.06
C GLN A 188 19.73 8.26 2.10
N HIS A 189 19.28 7.26 1.34
CA HIS A 189 18.16 7.45 0.44
C HIS A 189 16.85 7.73 1.21
N HIS A 190 16.62 6.99 2.29
CA HIS A 190 15.47 7.20 3.17
C HIS A 190 15.51 8.59 3.84
N ALA A 191 16.67 9.00 4.35
CA ALA A 191 16.90 10.33 4.87
C ALA A 191 16.53 11.43 3.87
N GLN A 192 16.97 11.29 2.62
CA GLN A 192 16.67 12.26 1.57
C GLN A 192 15.17 12.29 1.23
N LEU A 193 14.51 11.13 1.20
CA LEU A 193 13.08 11.04 0.96
C LEU A 193 12.29 11.77 2.07
N GLN A 194 12.60 11.47 3.34
CA GLN A 194 11.97 12.11 4.50
C GLN A 194 12.16 13.63 4.47
N LEU A 195 13.38 14.09 4.16
CA LEU A 195 13.68 15.51 4.02
C LEU A 195 12.84 16.16 2.90
N ASN A 196 12.73 15.51 1.74
CA ASN A 196 11.95 16.02 0.61
C ASN A 196 10.45 16.10 0.96
N CYS A 197 9.90 15.06 1.61
CA CYS A 197 8.52 15.04 2.09
C CYS A 197 8.27 16.18 3.09
N PHE A 198 9.20 16.37 4.04
CA PHE A 198 9.09 17.43 5.03
C PHE A 198 9.17 18.82 4.41
N GLN A 199 10.07 19.02 3.44
CA GLN A 199 10.20 20.28 2.71
C GLN A 199 8.96 20.60 1.87
N ALA A 200 8.39 19.60 1.21
CA ALA A 200 7.15 19.74 0.44
C ALA A 200 5.98 20.11 1.36
N ALA A 201 5.78 19.36 2.44
CA ALA A 201 4.71 19.64 3.40
C ALA A 201 4.90 21.00 4.09
N SER A 202 6.15 21.38 4.41
CA SER A 202 6.45 22.71 4.97
C SER A 202 6.08 23.84 4.02
N ARG A 203 6.28 23.65 2.71
CA ARG A 203 5.88 24.63 1.69
C ARG A 203 4.36 24.75 1.62
N GLU A 204 3.65 23.63 1.62
CA GLU A 204 2.18 23.63 1.60
C GLU A 204 1.59 24.30 2.85
N VAL A 205 2.14 24.03 4.03
CA VAL A 205 1.75 24.74 5.27
C VAL A 205 2.03 26.24 5.13
N GLY A 206 3.20 26.63 4.62
CA GLY A 206 3.53 28.03 4.41
C GLY A 206 2.57 28.76 3.46
N GLU A 207 2.19 28.10 2.35
CA GLU A 207 1.22 28.64 1.39
C GLU A 207 -0.18 28.76 1.99
N ALA A 208 -0.63 27.75 2.74
CA ALA A 208 -1.94 27.77 3.40
C ALA A 208 -2.00 28.83 4.51
N VAL A 209 -0.96 28.92 5.35
CA VAL A 209 -0.84 29.96 6.38
C VAL A 209 -0.78 31.35 5.74
N GLY A 210 -0.07 31.52 4.63
CA GLY A 210 -0.03 32.78 3.88
C GLY A 210 -1.43 33.24 3.44
N SER A 211 -2.22 32.33 2.87
CA SER A 211 -3.61 32.61 2.50
C SER A 211 -4.46 33.00 3.72
N LEU A 212 -4.30 32.30 4.84
CA LEU A 212 -5.03 32.61 6.09
C LEU A 212 -4.59 33.95 6.71
N LEU A 213 -3.31 34.31 6.61
CA LEU A 213 -2.82 35.62 7.04
C LEU A 213 -3.39 36.77 6.20
N ASP A 214 -3.60 36.56 4.91
CA ASP A 214 -4.27 37.55 4.06
C ASP A 214 -5.75 37.71 4.44
N VAL A 215 -6.42 36.61 4.83
CA VAL A 215 -7.78 36.65 5.41
C VAL A 215 -7.78 37.40 6.75
N ALA A 216 -6.81 37.13 7.63
CA ALA A 216 -6.67 37.82 8.91
C ALA A 216 -6.47 39.34 8.72
N ARG A 217 -5.63 39.74 7.75
CA ARG A 217 -5.45 41.15 7.39
C ARG A 217 -6.75 41.78 6.87
N ALA A 218 -7.47 41.09 6.00
CA ALA A 218 -8.75 41.57 5.49
C ALA A 218 -9.79 41.74 6.61
N ARG A 219 -9.83 40.83 7.59
CA ARG A 219 -10.67 40.94 8.79
C ARG A 219 -10.28 42.13 9.65
N ALA A 220 -8.98 42.33 9.91
CA ALA A 220 -8.48 43.48 10.67
C ALA A 220 -8.84 44.82 10.00
N ASP A 221 -8.72 44.90 8.67
CA ASP A 221 -9.11 46.09 7.89
C ASP A 221 -10.62 46.38 7.96
N LEU A 222 -11.46 45.34 8.00
CA LEU A 222 -12.91 45.48 8.17
C LEU A 222 -13.27 45.97 9.58
N MET A 223 -12.65 45.40 10.60
CA MET A 223 -12.82 45.85 11.99
C MET A 223 -12.38 47.31 12.16
N ALA A 224 -11.28 47.72 11.52
CA ALA A 224 -10.81 49.11 11.55
C ALA A 224 -11.80 50.10 10.90
N ARG A 225 -12.68 49.62 10.01
CA ARG A 225 -13.75 50.40 9.38
C ARG A 225 -15.07 50.37 10.18
N GLY A 226 -15.09 49.72 11.35
CA GLY A 226 -16.26 49.60 12.21
C GLY A 226 -17.32 48.62 11.69
N LEU A 227 -16.97 47.78 10.72
CA LEU A 227 -17.83 46.69 10.27
C LEU A 227 -17.58 45.48 11.17
N SER A 228 -18.61 45.04 11.90
CA SER A 228 -18.49 43.82 12.69
C SER A 228 -18.38 42.62 11.74
N PRO A 229 -17.39 41.73 11.94
CA PRO A 229 -17.26 40.50 11.17
C PRO A 229 -18.39 39.50 11.46
N GLU A 230 -19.24 39.74 12.47
CA GLU A 230 -20.36 38.87 12.87
C GLU A 230 -21.67 39.15 12.11
N LEU A 231 -21.78 40.22 11.31
CA LEU A 231 -23.00 40.45 10.52
C LEU A 231 -23.03 39.55 9.28
N GLU A 232 -23.91 38.56 9.31
CA GLU A 232 -24.18 37.50 8.33
C GLU A 232 -24.44 37.93 6.87
N ASP A 233 -24.56 39.22 6.56
CA ASP A 233 -25.17 39.65 5.28
C ASP A 233 -24.23 40.14 4.17
N VAL A 234 -22.91 40.22 4.35
CA VAL A 234 -22.01 40.56 3.23
C VAL A 234 -20.68 39.83 3.31
N TYR A 235 -20.66 38.61 2.78
CA TYR A 235 -19.44 37.93 2.35
C TYR A 235 -18.70 38.79 1.32
N SER A 236 -17.71 39.56 1.78
CA SER A 236 -16.59 39.82 0.90
C SER A 236 -15.84 38.49 0.77
N ILE A 237 -15.82 37.92 -0.43
CA ILE A 237 -15.12 36.68 -0.81
C ILE A 237 -13.64 36.66 -0.30
N ALA A 238 -13.09 37.82 0.05
CA ALA A 238 -11.75 38.02 0.58
C ALA A 238 -11.59 37.79 2.11
N ALA A 239 -12.63 37.90 2.93
CA ALA A 239 -12.52 37.89 4.41
C ALA A 239 -12.96 36.59 5.10
N ALA A 240 -13.51 35.64 4.32
CA ALA A 240 -13.86 34.30 4.80
C ALA A 240 -12.72 33.32 4.51
N PRO A 241 -12.26 32.53 5.51
CA PRO A 241 -11.25 31.52 5.27
C PRO A 241 -11.77 30.44 4.34
N ARG A 242 -11.03 30.18 3.26
CA ARG A 242 -11.41 29.14 2.31
C ARG A 242 -11.31 27.79 3.00
N ARG A 243 -12.39 27.01 2.96
CA ARG A 243 -12.41 25.62 3.47
C ARG A 243 -11.31 24.73 2.88
N GLN A 244 -10.85 25.05 1.66
CA GLN A 244 -9.76 24.34 1.01
C GLN A 244 -8.41 24.62 1.69
N ASP A 245 -8.14 25.86 2.09
CA ASP A 245 -6.86 26.26 2.68
C ASP A 245 -6.73 25.72 4.11
N MET A 246 -7.82 25.71 4.88
CA MET A 246 -7.86 25.05 6.19
C MET A 246 -7.65 23.53 6.07
N ARG A 247 -8.26 22.87 5.07
CA ARG A 247 -8.03 21.43 4.82
C ARG A 247 -6.60 21.14 4.42
N LYS A 248 -6.01 21.94 3.51
CA LYS A 248 -4.61 21.82 3.10
C LYS A 248 -3.65 22.00 4.27
N LEU A 249 -3.89 23.00 5.12
CA LEU A 249 -3.10 23.22 6.32
C LEU A 249 -3.11 21.98 7.23
N ARG A 250 -4.29 21.43 7.51
CA ARG A 250 -4.43 20.23 8.36
C ARG A 250 -3.79 19.00 7.75
N SER A 251 -4.04 18.73 6.47
CA SER A 251 -3.44 17.57 5.80
C SER A 251 -1.92 17.67 5.79
N ALA A 252 -1.38 18.86 5.53
CA ALA A 252 0.06 19.07 5.53
C ALA A 252 0.66 18.97 6.94
N LEU A 253 -0.03 19.47 7.98
CA LEU A 253 0.40 19.29 9.38
C LEU A 253 0.37 17.83 9.83
N ALA A 254 -0.66 17.06 9.45
CA ALA A 254 -0.74 15.63 9.74
C ALA A 254 0.39 14.83 9.07
N VAL A 255 0.71 15.18 7.81
CA VAL A 255 1.86 14.59 7.10
C VAL A 255 3.17 14.93 7.78
N VAL A 256 3.36 16.19 8.21
CA VAL A 256 4.55 16.61 8.97
C VAL A 256 4.67 15.85 10.29
N GLU A 257 3.58 15.70 11.03
CA GLU A 257 3.57 15.00 12.31
C GLU A 257 3.91 13.52 12.14
N SER A 258 3.28 12.84 11.18
CA SER A 258 3.58 11.46 10.84
C SER A 258 5.04 11.27 10.42
N ALA A 259 5.54 12.11 9.51
CA ALA A 259 6.93 12.08 9.07
C ALA A 259 7.91 12.35 10.23
N TRP A 260 7.55 13.22 11.17
CA TRP A 260 8.36 13.47 12.36
C TRP A 260 8.36 12.28 13.33
N GLN A 261 7.22 11.61 13.54
CA GLN A 261 7.16 10.40 14.36
C GLN A 261 7.97 9.25 13.74
N GLU A 262 7.90 9.08 12.42
CA GLU A 262 8.77 8.15 11.69
C GLU A 262 10.25 8.52 11.82
N ALA A 263 10.60 9.79 11.65
CA ALA A 263 11.97 10.25 11.82
C ALA A 263 12.46 10.08 13.27
N ALA A 264 11.63 10.35 14.26
CA ALA A 264 11.96 10.15 15.67
C ALA A 264 12.19 8.66 15.94
N THR A 265 11.27 7.77 15.56
CA THR A 265 11.45 6.33 15.77
C THR A 265 12.66 5.77 15.01
N LEU A 266 12.90 6.26 13.80
CA LEU A 266 13.98 5.77 12.95
C LEU A 266 15.34 6.31 13.38
N TRP A 267 15.46 7.58 13.79
CA TRP A 267 16.72 8.22 14.14
C TRP A 267 17.02 8.28 15.63
N ASP A 268 16.03 8.05 16.50
CA ASP A 268 16.27 8.06 17.93
C ASP A 268 17.30 6.98 18.30
N SER A 269 18.30 7.46 19.03
CA SER A 269 19.57 6.78 19.29
C SER A 269 19.50 5.92 20.55
N THR A 270 18.34 5.93 21.22
CA THR A 270 18.07 5.22 22.47
C THR A 270 18.07 3.70 22.32
N ASN A 271 17.84 3.17 21.10
CA ASN A 271 18.11 1.77 20.80
C ASN A 271 19.60 1.55 20.54
N SER A 272 20.31 1.25 21.63
CA SER A 272 21.70 0.80 21.75
C SER A 272 22.03 -0.40 20.84
N ALA A 273 22.10 -0.19 19.52
CA ALA A 273 22.68 -1.14 18.60
C ALA A 273 24.19 -0.94 18.58
N THR A 274 24.96 -1.92 19.04
CA THR A 274 26.42 -1.96 18.84
C THR A 274 26.71 -2.61 17.49
N GLY A 275 27.33 -1.89 16.56
CA GLY A 275 27.71 -2.46 15.26
C GLY A 275 27.94 -1.40 14.16
N PRO A 276 28.43 -1.82 12.99
CA PRO A 276 28.77 -0.90 11.89
C PRO A 276 27.55 -0.18 11.30
N VAL A 277 26.36 -0.80 11.34
CA VAL A 277 25.09 -0.18 10.92
C VAL A 277 24.67 0.97 11.85
N ALA A 278 24.92 0.82 13.15
CA ALA A 278 24.59 1.87 14.12
C ALA A 278 25.50 3.10 13.96
N LYS A 279 26.76 2.89 13.60
CA LYS A 279 27.67 3.98 13.25
C LYS A 279 27.20 4.71 11.98
N ALA A 280 26.87 3.98 10.92
CA ALA A 280 26.32 4.57 9.70
C ALA A 280 25.02 5.36 9.96
N LYS A 281 24.15 4.84 10.82
CA LYS A 281 22.94 5.53 11.28
C LYS A 281 23.27 6.84 12.02
N ALA A 282 24.22 6.82 12.95
CA ALA A 282 24.61 8.01 13.71
C ALA A 282 25.24 9.10 12.82
N ASP A 283 26.09 8.69 11.87
CA ASP A 283 26.73 9.61 10.92
C ASP A 283 25.68 10.30 10.03
N GLN A 284 24.65 9.57 9.57
CA GLN A 284 23.55 10.14 8.79
C GLN A 284 22.60 11.00 9.65
N ALA A 285 22.29 10.57 10.88
CA ALA A 285 21.43 11.31 11.81
C ALA A 285 21.97 12.72 12.08
N ALA A 286 23.29 12.88 12.20
CA ALA A 286 23.94 14.17 12.41
C ALA A 286 23.69 15.19 11.28
N GLY A 287 23.46 14.72 10.04
CA GLY A 287 23.13 15.58 8.91
C GLY A 287 21.65 15.90 8.79
N VAL A 288 20.78 14.95 9.13
CA VAL A 288 19.32 15.01 8.88
C VAL A 288 18.56 15.70 10.00
N LEU A 289 18.87 15.37 11.26
CA LEU A 289 18.15 15.90 12.43
C LEU A 289 18.15 17.44 12.48
N PRO A 290 19.29 18.14 12.26
CA PRO A 290 19.28 19.61 12.27
C PRO A 290 18.39 20.22 11.19
N GLN A 291 18.26 19.55 10.03
CA GLN A 291 17.43 20.05 8.94
C GLN A 291 15.95 19.87 9.22
N LEU A 292 15.57 18.75 9.82
CA LEU A 292 14.20 18.50 10.28
C LEU A 292 13.83 19.47 11.40
N GLU A 293 14.72 19.70 12.37
CA GLU A 293 14.50 20.68 13.45
C GLU A 293 14.36 22.11 12.90
N ALA A 294 15.22 22.51 11.95
CA ALA A 294 15.11 23.82 11.30
C ALA A 294 13.78 23.98 10.56
N ALA A 295 13.28 22.91 9.93
CA ALA A 295 12.01 22.93 9.23
C ALA A 295 10.81 23.00 10.20
N ARG A 296 10.86 22.25 11.30
CA ARG A 296 9.90 22.38 12.41
C ARG A 296 9.89 23.79 13.00
N GLY A 297 11.06 24.41 13.16
CA GLY A 297 11.18 25.80 13.61
C GLY A 297 10.46 26.79 12.70
N ARG A 298 10.58 26.62 11.37
CA ARG A 298 9.84 27.43 10.39
C ARG A 298 8.33 27.25 10.50
N LEU A 299 7.87 26.01 10.64
CA LEU A 299 6.44 25.71 10.81
C LEU A 299 5.88 26.37 12.08
N ALA A 300 6.58 26.24 13.20
CA ALA A 300 6.21 26.88 14.46
C ALA A 300 6.17 28.41 14.33
N GLN A 301 7.11 29.00 13.59
CA GLN A 301 7.11 30.43 13.31
C GLN A 301 5.87 30.84 12.49
N CYS A 302 5.56 30.15 11.38
CA CYS A 302 4.40 30.44 10.54
C CYS A 302 3.08 30.33 11.34
N LEU A 303 2.92 29.25 12.11
CA LEU A 303 1.73 29.07 12.94
C LEU A 303 1.61 30.14 14.03
N GLY A 304 2.72 30.51 14.67
CA GLY A 304 2.73 31.61 15.64
C GLY A 304 2.48 32.99 15.01
N GLU A 305 2.80 33.20 13.73
CA GLU A 305 2.41 34.41 13.00
C GLU A 305 0.90 34.46 12.78
N LEU A 306 0.27 33.32 12.45
CA LEU A 306 -1.19 33.22 12.31
C LEU A 306 -1.90 33.46 13.65
N GLU A 307 -1.45 32.80 14.71
CA GLU A 307 -2.00 32.96 16.08
C GLU A 307 -1.94 34.41 16.56
N ARG A 308 -0.84 35.13 16.28
CA ARG A 308 -0.72 36.56 16.64
C ARG A 308 -1.59 37.47 15.79
N ALA A 309 -1.85 37.10 14.54
CA ALA A 309 -2.62 37.93 13.60
C ALA A 309 -4.12 37.83 13.85
N ASP A 310 -4.63 36.62 14.06
CA ASP A 310 -6.04 36.36 14.34
C ASP A 310 -6.16 35.05 15.16
N PRO A 311 -6.27 35.14 16.49
CA PRO A 311 -6.41 33.96 17.37
C PRO A 311 -7.65 33.13 17.05
N ASP A 312 -8.77 33.77 16.72
CA ASP A 312 -10.02 33.09 16.41
C ASP A 312 -9.88 32.27 15.13
N LEU A 313 -9.18 32.81 14.12
CA LEU A 313 -8.88 32.09 12.89
C LEU A 313 -7.90 30.93 13.09
N TYR A 314 -6.91 31.09 13.97
CA TYR A 314 -6.00 30.02 14.35
C TYR A 314 -6.75 28.88 15.05
N ASP A 315 -7.62 29.22 15.99
CA ASP A 315 -8.49 28.27 16.69
C ASP A 315 -9.44 27.56 15.71
N LEU A 316 -10.04 28.29 14.77
CA LEU A 316 -10.88 27.70 13.71
C LEU A 316 -10.08 26.75 12.79
N ALA A 317 -8.82 27.08 12.51
CA ALA A 317 -7.92 26.26 11.72
C ALA A 317 -7.47 25.00 12.47
N MET A 318 -7.26 25.07 13.80
CA MET A 318 -6.68 24.00 14.62
C MET A 318 -7.71 23.13 15.38
N LEU A 319 -8.80 23.71 15.90
CA LEU A 319 -9.77 23.05 16.80
C LEU A 319 -10.90 22.30 16.09
N ALA A 320 -11.08 22.42 14.78
CA ALA A 320 -12.01 21.53 14.08
C ALA A 320 -11.36 20.16 13.81
N ALA A 321 -10.91 19.54 14.90
CA ALA A 321 -10.37 18.19 15.02
C ALA A 321 -11.34 17.37 15.91
N ASP A 322 -12.05 16.46 15.25
CA ASP A 322 -12.49 15.16 15.75
C ASP A 322 -13.47 14.97 16.93
N GLU A 323 -14.23 15.97 17.38
CA GLU A 323 -15.54 15.67 18.00
C GLU A 323 -16.67 16.52 17.39
N ASP A 324 -17.75 15.83 16.98
CA ASP A 324 -19.05 16.38 16.59
C ASP A 324 -19.14 17.31 15.38
N VAL A 325 -18.51 16.89 14.28
CA VAL A 325 -19.01 17.22 12.94
C VAL A 325 -20.36 16.51 12.65
N GLY A 326 -20.85 15.65 13.57
CA GLY A 326 -22.22 15.12 13.59
C GLY A 326 -23.23 16.02 14.33
N GLU A 327 -22.82 16.79 15.35
CA GLU A 327 -23.74 17.61 16.16
C GLU A 327 -23.62 19.12 15.89
N PHE A 328 -22.48 19.63 15.42
CA PHE A 328 -22.37 21.02 14.95
C PHE A 328 -22.78 21.19 13.48
N ILE A 329 -22.74 20.11 12.66
CA ILE A 329 -23.43 20.10 11.37
C ILE A 329 -24.95 20.03 11.57
N ALA A 330 -25.46 19.50 12.69
CA ALA A 330 -26.89 19.64 13.01
C ALA A 330 -27.26 21.09 13.36
N ALA A 331 -26.33 21.91 13.87
CA ALA A 331 -26.57 23.32 14.21
C ALA A 331 -26.25 24.32 13.09
N SER A 332 -25.33 24.03 12.15
CA SER A 332 -25.06 24.89 10.99
C SER A 332 -25.69 24.39 9.68
N SER A 333 -26.29 23.20 9.67
CA SER A 333 -27.35 22.84 8.70
C SER A 333 -28.72 23.37 9.17
N ALA A 334 -28.73 24.26 10.16
CA ALA A 334 -29.84 25.17 10.43
C ALA A 334 -29.92 26.32 9.40
N SER A 335 -29.48 26.10 8.16
CA SER A 335 -30.09 26.77 7.00
C SER A 335 -30.82 25.82 6.05
N SER A 336 -30.78 24.49 6.28
CA SER A 336 -31.69 23.50 5.67
C SER A 336 -31.42 22.10 6.26
N GLY A 337 -32.09 21.72 7.36
CA GLY A 337 -31.83 20.49 8.13
C GLY A 337 -32.18 19.18 7.42
N LEU A 338 -31.54 18.89 6.28
CA LEU A 338 -31.82 17.73 5.44
C LEU A 338 -30.58 16.82 5.29
N PRO A 339 -30.77 15.49 5.25
CA PRO A 339 -29.72 14.51 4.94
C PRO A 339 -29.18 14.62 3.51
N HIS A 340 -28.05 13.94 3.24
CA HIS A 340 -27.35 14.03 1.95
C HIS A 340 -28.23 13.60 0.77
N GLY A 341 -28.26 14.43 -0.28
CA GLY A 341 -29.03 14.19 -1.50
C GLY A 341 -30.51 14.58 -1.45
N TRP A 342 -30.95 15.30 -0.43
CA TRP A 342 -32.29 15.86 -0.34
C TRP A 342 -32.30 17.38 -0.55
N GLU A 343 -33.33 17.88 -1.23
CA GLU A 343 -33.54 19.30 -1.48
C GLU A 343 -34.88 19.74 -0.91
N ALA A 344 -34.91 20.82 -0.11
CA ALA A 344 -36.16 21.42 0.37
C ALA A 344 -36.66 22.43 -0.65
N ILE A 345 -37.88 22.23 -1.13
CA ILE A 345 -38.53 23.11 -2.10
C ILE A 345 -39.77 23.70 -1.44
N THR A 346 -39.93 25.01 -1.57
CA THR A 346 -41.15 25.71 -1.11
C THR A 346 -42.12 25.83 -2.28
N ALA A 347 -43.31 25.26 -2.16
CA ALA A 347 -44.37 25.37 -3.15
C ALA A 347 -44.99 26.78 -3.17
N GLU A 348 -45.76 27.09 -4.22
CA GLU A 348 -46.40 28.41 -4.41
C GLU A 348 -47.40 28.76 -3.31
N ASP A 349 -47.90 27.77 -2.58
CA ASP A 349 -48.78 27.90 -1.42
C ASP A 349 -48.03 28.13 -0.09
N GLY A 350 -46.69 28.16 -0.12
CA GLY A 350 -45.82 28.35 1.04
C GLY A 350 -45.54 27.08 1.84
N ALA A 351 -46.02 25.92 1.40
CA ALA A 351 -45.71 24.63 2.03
C ALA A 351 -44.34 24.12 1.57
N VAL A 352 -43.54 23.58 2.51
CA VAL A 352 -42.22 23.00 2.21
C VAL A 352 -42.39 21.51 1.94
N TYR A 353 -41.90 21.05 0.79
CA TYR A 353 -41.77 19.63 0.47
C TYR A 353 -40.32 19.28 0.15
N TYR A 354 -39.97 18.01 0.32
CA TYR A 354 -38.61 17.50 0.21
C TYR A 354 -38.48 16.64 -1.04
N HIS A 355 -37.51 16.97 -1.90
CA HIS A 355 -37.24 16.27 -3.15
C HIS A 355 -35.98 15.40 -3.01
N ASN A 356 -36.11 14.12 -3.32
CA ASN A 356 -35.02 13.15 -3.34
C ASN A 356 -34.29 13.23 -4.68
N LEU A 357 -33.00 13.58 -4.69
CA LEU A 357 -32.23 13.74 -5.92
C LEU A 357 -31.83 12.42 -6.60
N VAL A 358 -31.99 11.28 -5.91
CA VAL A 358 -31.64 9.94 -6.41
C VAL A 358 -32.83 9.23 -7.04
N SER A 359 -33.99 9.25 -6.38
CA SER A 359 -35.22 8.63 -6.88
C SER A 359 -36.14 9.60 -7.62
N GLY A 360 -35.89 10.91 -7.53
CA GLY A 360 -36.80 11.95 -8.06
C GLY A 360 -38.13 12.05 -7.32
N THR A 361 -38.28 11.37 -6.17
CA THR A 361 -39.53 11.35 -5.41
C THR A 361 -39.64 12.57 -4.50
N THR A 362 -40.85 13.09 -4.33
CA THR A 362 -41.15 14.17 -3.38
C THR A 362 -41.89 13.63 -2.17
N GLN A 363 -41.64 14.20 -1.00
CA GLN A 363 -42.34 13.85 0.24
C GLN A 363 -42.58 15.09 1.10
N TRP A 364 -43.58 15.03 1.96
CA TRP A 364 -43.95 16.13 2.84
C TRP A 364 -43.29 16.02 4.21
N GLU A 365 -42.99 14.81 4.68
CA GLU A 365 -42.23 14.63 5.93
C GLU A 365 -40.73 14.87 5.72
N PRO A 366 -40.02 15.47 6.70
CA PRO A 366 -38.59 15.66 6.63
C PRO A 366 -37.85 14.31 6.61
N PRO A 367 -36.96 14.09 5.65
CA PRO A 367 -36.17 12.86 5.57
C PRO A 367 -35.20 12.76 6.75
N THR A 368 -35.09 11.57 7.34
CA THR A 368 -34.13 11.28 8.43
C THR A 368 -32.91 10.48 7.96
N GLN A 369 -32.88 10.08 6.68
CA GLN A 369 -31.84 9.24 6.08
C GLN A 369 -31.46 9.80 4.70
N ASP A 370 -30.26 9.45 4.23
CA ASP A 370 -29.74 9.86 2.91
C ASP A 370 -30.67 9.47 1.76
N ALA A 371 -30.72 10.32 0.75
CA ALA A 371 -31.55 10.15 -0.43
C ALA A 371 -31.31 8.83 -1.15
N ALA A 372 -30.04 8.40 -1.23
CA ALA A 372 -29.65 7.11 -1.82
C ALA A 372 -30.21 5.92 -1.02
N VAL A 373 -30.19 6.02 0.32
CA VAL A 373 -30.72 4.97 1.22
C VAL A 373 -32.24 4.87 1.11
N CYS A 374 -32.92 6.01 1.07
CA CYS A 374 -34.36 6.05 0.79
C CYS A 374 -34.72 5.52 -0.61
N ALA A 375 -33.82 5.68 -1.58
CA ALA A 375 -33.94 5.12 -2.92
C ALA A 375 -33.57 3.61 -3.00
N GLY A 376 -33.31 2.95 -1.86
CA GLY A 376 -33.07 1.51 -1.76
C GLY A 376 -31.61 1.07 -1.84
N TRP A 377 -30.66 2.01 -1.89
CA TRP A 377 -29.24 1.71 -1.83
C TRP A 377 -28.80 1.42 -0.40
N ARG A 378 -27.77 0.59 -0.23
CA ARG A 378 -27.22 0.27 1.10
C ARG A 378 -25.87 0.93 1.29
N LEU A 379 -25.71 1.68 2.37
CA LEU A 379 -24.43 2.28 2.72
C LEU A 379 -23.56 1.26 3.48
N PHE A 380 -22.34 1.05 3.01
CA PHE A 380 -21.34 0.17 3.63
C PHE A 380 -20.05 0.92 3.90
N GLN A 381 -19.31 0.47 4.91
CA GLN A 381 -17.95 0.93 5.21
C GLN A 381 -16.96 -0.12 4.70
N ALA A 382 -15.99 0.31 3.90
CA ALA A 382 -14.90 -0.50 3.42
C ALA A 382 -13.78 -0.64 4.47
N GLU A 383 -12.88 -1.62 4.28
CA GLU A 383 -11.77 -1.90 5.21
C GLU A 383 -10.76 -0.75 5.34
N ASP A 384 -10.76 0.18 4.39
CA ASP A 384 -9.98 1.42 4.37
C ASP A 384 -10.68 2.59 5.09
N GLY A 385 -11.85 2.36 5.67
CA GLY A 385 -12.66 3.35 6.39
C GLY A 385 -13.53 4.24 5.49
N GLY A 386 -13.46 4.08 4.16
CA GLY A 386 -14.30 4.78 3.20
C GLY A 386 -15.73 4.25 3.18
N TRP A 387 -16.70 5.12 2.88
CA TRP A 387 -18.10 4.72 2.76
C TRP A 387 -18.50 4.59 1.28
N PHE A 388 -19.34 3.61 0.96
CA PHE A 388 -19.88 3.43 -0.39
C PHE A 388 -21.32 2.93 -0.37
N TYR A 389 -22.11 3.40 -1.33
CA TYR A 389 -23.46 2.91 -1.60
C TYR A 389 -23.38 1.66 -2.48
N HIS A 390 -24.14 0.62 -2.13
CA HIS A 390 -24.24 -0.62 -2.87
C HIS A 390 -25.70 -0.90 -3.22
N ASN A 391 -25.99 -1.09 -4.49
CA ASN A 391 -27.31 -1.50 -4.95
C ASN A 391 -27.44 -3.04 -4.85
N PRO A 392 -28.38 -3.55 -4.03
CA PRO A 392 -28.56 -4.99 -3.84
C PRO A 392 -29.17 -5.72 -5.06
N TYR A 393 -29.65 -5.01 -6.08
CA TYR A 393 -30.35 -5.61 -7.23
C TYR A 393 -29.47 -5.79 -8.48
N ASP A 394 -28.54 -4.86 -8.74
CA ASP A 394 -27.63 -4.90 -9.89
C ASP A 394 -26.16 -5.13 -9.49
N GLY A 395 -25.85 -5.06 -8.18
CA GLY A 395 -24.50 -5.19 -7.63
C GLY A 395 -23.58 -3.99 -7.88
N HIS A 396 -24.12 -2.85 -8.32
CA HIS A 396 -23.34 -1.63 -8.51
C HIS A 396 -22.97 -0.98 -7.18
N GLY A 397 -21.73 -0.51 -7.09
CA GLY A 397 -21.20 0.24 -5.96
C GLY A 397 -20.76 1.63 -6.37
N ILE A 398 -21.17 2.65 -5.63
CA ILE A 398 -20.80 4.05 -5.84
C ILE A 398 -20.18 4.57 -4.55
N TRP A 399 -19.01 5.19 -4.63
CA TRP A 399 -18.30 5.69 -3.45
C TRP A 399 -18.93 6.98 -2.93
N TRP A 400 -19.13 7.06 -1.62
CA TRP A 400 -19.56 8.29 -0.98
C TRP A 400 -18.46 9.36 -1.14
N PRO A 401 -18.78 10.63 -1.47
CA PRO A 401 -20.09 11.28 -1.40
C PRO A 401 -20.89 11.30 -2.72
N GLU A 402 -20.49 10.55 -3.74
CA GLU A 402 -21.22 10.53 -5.01
C GLU A 402 -22.60 9.87 -4.83
N LEU A 403 -23.63 10.55 -5.32
CA LEU A 403 -25.00 10.04 -5.27
C LEU A 403 -25.29 9.19 -6.51
N PRO A 404 -26.00 8.06 -6.35
CA PRO A 404 -26.53 7.34 -7.50
C PRO A 404 -27.48 8.22 -8.31
N THR A 405 -27.51 8.01 -9.62
CA THR A 405 -28.40 8.73 -10.54
C THR A 405 -29.74 8.03 -10.75
N TYR A 406 -29.96 6.89 -10.10
CA TYR A 406 -31.15 6.05 -10.25
C TYR A 406 -31.49 5.32 -8.92
N PRO A 407 -32.76 4.97 -8.68
CA PRO A 407 -33.17 4.19 -7.53
C PRO A 407 -32.67 2.73 -7.64
N ALA A 408 -32.40 2.11 -6.50
CA ALA A 408 -31.87 0.74 -6.45
C ALA A 408 -32.88 -0.29 -6.97
N ALA A 409 -34.18 -0.06 -6.73
CA ALA A 409 -35.25 -0.90 -7.23
C ALA A 409 -35.69 -0.46 -8.63
N PRO A 410 -35.92 -1.39 -9.58
CA PRO A 410 -36.54 -1.04 -10.85
C PRO A 410 -37.99 -0.57 -10.63
N ASP A 411 -38.39 0.51 -11.31
CA ASP A 411 -39.64 1.24 -11.10
C ASP A 411 -40.94 0.46 -11.39
N SER A 412 -40.89 -0.83 -11.75
CA SER A 412 -42.12 -1.60 -11.88
C SER A 412 -41.93 -3.12 -11.93
N LEU A 413 -42.51 -3.81 -10.95
CA LEU A 413 -42.88 -5.23 -11.06
C LEU A 413 -43.98 -5.46 -12.13
N ASP A 414 -44.61 -4.41 -12.69
CA ASP A 414 -45.59 -4.50 -13.79
C ASP A 414 -44.94 -4.42 -15.19
N SER A 415 -43.72 -3.90 -15.34
CA SER A 415 -43.02 -3.90 -16.64
C SER A 415 -42.57 -5.30 -17.06
N LEU A 416 -42.31 -6.19 -16.10
CA LEU A 416 -42.06 -7.63 -16.35
C LEU A 416 -43.36 -8.42 -16.65
N ARG A 417 -44.54 -7.81 -16.46
CA ARG A 417 -45.84 -8.45 -16.70
C ARG A 417 -46.39 -8.18 -18.10
N LYS A 418 -45.95 -7.11 -18.77
CA LYS A 418 -46.39 -6.76 -20.13
C LYS A 418 -45.72 -7.59 -21.23
N ASP A 419 -44.50 -8.07 -21.03
CA ASP A 419 -43.82 -8.91 -22.03
C ASP A 419 -44.29 -10.38 -22.04
N VAL A 420 -45.26 -10.73 -21.18
CA VAL A 420 -45.89 -12.08 -21.16
C VAL A 420 -47.33 -12.01 -21.67
N SER A 421 -47.81 -10.89 -22.20
CA SER A 421 -49.23 -10.72 -22.58
C SER A 421 -49.51 -9.98 -23.88
N GLU A 422 -48.51 -9.67 -24.69
CA GLU A 422 -48.74 -9.30 -26.10
C GLU A 422 -47.98 -10.27 -27.01
N ASP A 423 -48.74 -10.83 -27.96
CA ASP A 423 -48.48 -11.99 -28.83
C ASP A 423 -47.22 -11.95 -29.70
#